data_AF-A0A436ZZW4-F1
#
_entry.id   AF-A0A436ZZW4-F1
#
_cell.length_a   1.000
_cell.length_b   1.000
_cell.length_c   1.000
_cell.angle_alpha   90.00
_cell.angle_beta   90.00
_cell.angle_gamma   90.00
#
_symmetry.space_group_name_H-M   'P 1'
#
loop_
_entity.id
_entity.type
_entity.pdbx_description
1 polymer ?
#
loop_
_entity_poly.entity_id
_entity_poly.type
_entity_poly.pdbx_seq_one_letter_code
_entity_poly.pdbx_strand_id
1 'polypeptide(L)'
;MLFRFFYTLLLLVACVSASQLKYDENYSYARNLPLTSFACSDGANGLITKFHGTVQNLSQLRSKLKPGVQVAAHKFVTGWNSPSCGACFRARNPRTNLWFNFIAIDVASDGVETVVASPEAFSSVSPSGTTSEGVVEVYITYYQDQPQNCWL
;
A
#
# COMPACT_ATOMS: atom_id res chain seq x y z
N MET A 1 18.63 21.52 -51.66
CA MET A 1 18.66 21.70 -50.18
C MET A 1 18.12 20.43 -49.53
N LEU A 2 19.00 19.53 -49.08
CA LEU A 2 18.60 18.35 -48.28
C LEU A 2 18.49 18.79 -46.81
N PHE A 3 17.26 18.90 -46.29
CA PHE A 3 17.01 19.13 -44.87
C PHE A 3 17.22 17.80 -44.13
N ARG A 4 18.35 17.64 -43.45
CA ARG A 4 18.60 16.53 -42.52
C ARG A 4 17.84 16.80 -41.21
N PHE A 5 16.73 16.09 -41.00
CA PHE A 5 16.05 16.05 -39.70
C PHE A 5 16.92 15.26 -38.71
N PHE A 6 17.60 15.96 -37.79
CA PHE A 6 18.19 15.34 -36.61
C PHE A 6 17.06 15.08 -35.60
N TYR A 7 16.60 13.84 -35.49
CA TYR A 7 15.71 13.41 -34.41
C TYR A 7 16.53 13.22 -33.13
N THR A 8 16.49 14.21 -32.24
CA THR A 8 17.06 14.09 -30.89
C THR A 8 16.14 13.19 -30.06
N LEU A 9 16.57 11.95 -29.80
CA LEU A 9 15.87 11.03 -28.90
C LEU A 9 16.03 11.52 -27.46
N LEU A 10 15.01 12.21 -26.94
CA LEU A 10 14.96 12.63 -25.54
C LEU A 10 14.69 11.41 -24.65
N LEU A 11 15.72 10.89 -23.98
CA LEU A 11 15.58 9.84 -22.98
C LEU A 11 14.91 10.43 -21.73
N LEU A 12 13.62 10.16 -21.53
CA LEU A 12 12.95 10.38 -20.25
C LEU A 12 13.49 9.36 -19.24
N VAL A 13 14.38 9.80 -18.36
CA VAL A 13 14.76 9.05 -17.17
C VAL A 13 13.58 9.10 -16.20
N ALA A 14 12.85 7.98 -16.08
CA ALA A 14 11.87 7.82 -15.01
C ALA A 14 12.62 7.73 -13.68
N CYS A 15 12.55 8.77 -12.86
CA CYS A 15 13.07 8.73 -11.50
C CYS A 15 12.13 7.87 -10.65
N VAL A 16 12.50 6.61 -10.39
CA VAL A 16 11.79 5.78 -9.43
C VAL A 16 12.17 6.29 -8.04
N SER A 17 11.24 6.93 -7.35
CA SER A 17 11.46 7.36 -5.97
C SER A 17 11.22 6.16 -5.05
N ALA A 18 12.22 5.86 -4.24
CA ALA A 18 12.13 4.85 -3.21
C ALA A 18 11.24 5.31 -2.05
N SER A 19 10.39 4.42 -1.55
CA SER A 19 9.54 4.63 -0.38
C SER A 19 10.14 3.95 0.85
N GLN A 20 9.81 4.46 2.04
CA GLN A 20 10.10 3.79 3.31
C GLN A 20 8.95 2.88 3.71
N LEU A 21 9.24 1.61 3.94
CA LEU A 21 8.36 0.68 4.62
C LEU A 21 8.72 0.65 6.11
N LYS A 22 7.73 0.92 6.95
CA LYS A 22 7.77 0.80 8.42
C LYS A 22 6.70 -0.20 8.87
N TYR A 23 6.70 -0.54 10.15
CA TYR A 23 5.69 -1.42 10.71
C TYR A 23 4.98 -0.85 11.95
N ASP A 24 3.73 -1.24 12.11
CA ASP A 24 2.93 -1.06 13.32
C ASP A 24 2.01 -2.28 13.49
N GLU A 25 2.00 -2.84 14.70
CA GLU A 25 1.16 -3.95 15.12
C GLU A 25 -0.33 -3.72 14.83
N ASN A 26 -0.80 -2.47 14.86
CA ASN A 26 -2.21 -2.12 14.61
C ASN A 26 -2.71 -2.57 13.23
N TYR A 27 -1.81 -2.74 12.25
CA TYR A 27 -2.14 -3.23 10.91
C TYR A 27 -2.12 -4.77 10.80
N SER A 28 -1.74 -5.51 11.85
CA SER A 28 -1.81 -6.98 11.85
C SER A 28 -3.25 -7.47 11.96
N TYR A 29 -3.62 -8.42 11.09
CA TYR A 29 -4.93 -9.07 11.17
C TYR A 29 -5.16 -9.80 12.49
N ALA A 30 -4.10 -10.22 13.20
CA ALA A 30 -4.19 -10.87 14.50
C ALA A 30 -4.72 -9.93 15.59
N ARG A 31 -4.48 -8.61 15.46
CA ARG A 31 -5.02 -7.60 16.38
C ARG A 31 -6.51 -7.39 16.20
N ASN A 32 -7.04 -7.71 15.02
CA ASN A 32 -8.45 -7.63 14.66
C ASN A 32 -9.12 -6.30 15.07
N LEU A 33 -8.42 -5.18 14.87
CA LEU A 33 -8.95 -3.87 15.24
C LEU A 33 -10.22 -3.53 14.46
N PRO A 34 -11.15 -2.76 15.08
CA PRO A 34 -12.31 -2.27 14.37
C PRO A 34 -11.90 -1.30 13.27
N LEU A 35 -12.62 -1.29 12.15
CA LEU A 35 -12.31 -0.40 11.03
C LEU A 35 -12.47 1.08 11.39
N THR A 36 -13.28 1.39 12.41
CA THR A 36 -13.43 2.74 12.97
C THR A 36 -12.15 3.32 13.57
N SER A 37 -11.11 2.50 13.77
CA SER A 37 -9.78 2.96 14.20
C SER A 37 -8.94 3.56 13.07
N PHE A 38 -9.38 3.45 11.81
CA PHE A 38 -8.61 3.89 10.65
C PHE A 38 -9.36 4.96 9.84
N ALA A 39 -8.62 5.74 9.06
CA ALA A 39 -9.21 6.77 8.20
C ALA A 39 -10.19 6.22 7.15
N CYS A 40 -9.97 4.99 6.66
CA CYS A 40 -10.86 4.33 5.70
C CYS A 40 -12.00 3.53 6.34
N SER A 41 -12.52 4.04 7.45
CA SER A 41 -13.65 3.47 8.20
C SER A 41 -14.96 3.54 7.39
N ASP A 42 -15.72 4.62 7.55
CA ASP A 42 -17.03 4.84 6.94
C ASP A 42 -17.03 6.08 6.01
N GLY A 43 -18.21 6.62 5.73
CA GLY A 43 -18.39 7.64 4.68
C GLY A 43 -18.51 7.03 3.27
N ALA A 44 -18.74 7.87 2.26
CA ALA A 44 -19.01 7.41 0.89
C ALA A 44 -17.89 6.55 0.28
N ASN A 45 -16.63 6.77 0.69
CA ASN A 45 -15.44 6.05 0.25
C ASN A 45 -14.93 5.03 1.28
N GLY A 46 -15.56 4.94 2.46
CA GLY A 46 -15.12 4.06 3.55
C GLY A 46 -15.37 2.58 3.29
N LEU A 47 -14.55 1.73 3.91
CA LEU A 47 -14.62 0.27 3.73
C LEU A 47 -15.84 -0.35 4.42
N ILE A 48 -16.32 0.22 5.53
CA ILE A 48 -17.56 -0.20 6.18
C ILE A 48 -18.74 0.03 5.23
N THR A 49 -18.81 1.23 4.63
CA THR A 49 -19.85 1.61 3.67
C THR A 49 -19.79 0.78 2.40
N LYS A 50 -18.58 0.57 1.85
CA LYS A 50 -18.34 -0.27 0.66
C LYS A 50 -18.93 -1.68 0.80
N PHE A 51 -18.95 -2.22 2.02
CA PHE A 51 -19.49 -3.55 2.32
C PHE A 51 -20.82 -3.51 3.08
N HIS A 52 -21.55 -2.40 2.99
CA HIS A 52 -22.88 -2.24 3.58
C HIS A 52 -22.95 -2.64 5.07
N GLY A 53 -21.90 -2.34 5.84
CA GLY A 53 -21.81 -2.64 7.28
C GLY A 53 -21.46 -4.08 7.65
N THR A 54 -21.27 -4.98 6.67
CA THR A 54 -20.92 -6.39 6.93
C THR A 54 -19.46 -6.62 7.29
N VAL A 55 -18.61 -5.62 7.06
CA VAL A 55 -17.19 -5.61 7.39
C VAL A 55 -16.94 -4.47 8.36
N GLN A 56 -16.57 -4.81 9.60
CA GLN A 56 -16.39 -3.86 10.70
C GLN A 56 -15.04 -3.99 11.40
N ASN A 57 -14.24 -5.01 11.08
CA ASN A 57 -12.90 -5.21 11.64
C ASN A 57 -11.94 -5.81 10.60
N LEU A 58 -10.65 -5.83 10.96
CA LEU A 58 -9.60 -6.33 10.07
C LEU A 58 -9.77 -7.80 9.66
N SER A 59 -10.26 -8.68 10.53
CA SER A 59 -10.49 -10.09 10.18
C SER A 59 -11.60 -10.26 9.13
N GLN A 60 -12.70 -9.52 9.27
CA GLN A 60 -13.76 -9.49 8.27
C GLN A 60 -13.27 -8.86 6.96
N LEU A 61 -12.45 -7.81 7.02
CA LEU A 61 -11.85 -7.20 5.83
C LEU A 61 -10.91 -8.18 5.13
N ARG A 62 -10.12 -8.95 5.87
CA ARG A 62 -9.23 -9.99 5.34
C ARG A 62 -9.96 -11.00 4.46
N SER A 63 -11.20 -11.34 4.82
CA SER A 63 -12.06 -12.24 4.05
C SER A 63 -12.49 -11.70 2.68
N LYS A 64 -12.31 -10.39 2.42
CA LYS A 64 -12.60 -9.73 1.14
C LYS A 64 -11.35 -9.57 0.26
N LEU A 65 -10.19 -9.99 0.76
CA LEU A 65 -8.89 -9.82 0.11
C LEU A 65 -8.31 -11.16 -0.32
N LYS A 66 -7.53 -11.13 -1.40
CA LYS A 66 -6.78 -12.30 -1.88
C LYS A 66 -5.80 -12.82 -0.82
N PRO A 67 -5.44 -14.11 -0.86
CA PRO A 67 -4.40 -14.65 0.00
C PRO A 67 -3.10 -13.84 -0.06
N GLY A 68 -2.52 -13.53 1.10
CA GLY A 68 -1.26 -12.79 1.23
C GLY A 68 -1.36 -11.26 1.12
N VAL A 69 -2.54 -10.71 0.81
CA VAL A 69 -2.74 -9.26 0.75
C VAL A 69 -2.82 -8.68 2.15
N GLN A 70 -2.05 -7.62 2.38
CA GLN A 70 -1.95 -6.93 3.66
C GLN A 70 -2.81 -5.65 3.68
N VAL A 71 -2.97 -5.07 4.87
CA VAL A 71 -3.46 -3.70 5.01
C VAL A 71 -2.29 -2.80 5.41
N ALA A 72 -2.33 -1.54 4.99
CA ALA A 72 -1.31 -0.58 5.36
C ALA A 72 -1.86 0.85 5.39
N ALA A 73 -1.15 1.72 6.10
CA ALA A 73 -1.24 3.15 5.91
C ALA A 73 -0.45 3.59 4.67
N HIS A 74 -0.97 4.56 3.92
CA HIS A 74 -0.31 5.10 2.74
C HIS A 74 -0.62 6.59 2.57
N LYS A 75 0.33 7.36 2.04
CA LYS A 75 0.19 8.81 1.82
C LYS A 75 -0.97 9.24 0.90
N PHE A 76 -1.51 8.31 0.11
CA PHE A 76 -2.64 8.61 -0.80
C PHE A 76 -3.97 8.64 -0.04
N VAL A 77 -4.05 7.99 1.12
CA VAL A 77 -5.14 8.22 2.07
C VAL A 77 -4.80 9.51 2.81
N THR A 78 -5.47 10.60 2.44
CA THR A 78 -5.20 11.94 2.98
C THR A 78 -5.98 12.27 4.24
N GLY A 79 -6.87 11.38 4.69
CA GLY A 79 -7.71 11.56 5.85
C GLY A 79 -8.94 10.66 5.82
N TRP A 80 -9.86 10.90 6.76
CA TRP A 80 -11.13 10.20 6.83
C TRP A 80 -11.91 10.31 5.51
N ASN A 81 -12.54 9.21 5.07
CA ASN A 81 -13.35 9.14 3.86
C ASN A 81 -12.57 9.53 2.56
N SER A 82 -11.26 9.33 2.55
CA SER A 82 -10.42 9.60 1.38
C SER A 82 -10.88 8.82 0.13
N PRO A 83 -10.88 9.42 -1.07
CA PRO A 83 -11.16 8.69 -2.32
C PRO A 83 -10.18 7.54 -2.61
N SER A 84 -9.01 7.54 -1.98
CA SER A 84 -8.01 6.46 -2.13
C SER A 84 -8.21 5.30 -1.15
N CYS A 85 -9.29 5.30 -0.38
CA CYS A 85 -9.58 4.21 0.54
C CYS A 85 -9.78 2.88 -0.18
N GLY A 86 -9.01 1.87 0.24
CA GLY A 86 -9.00 0.55 -0.38
C GLY A 86 -8.24 0.48 -1.72
N ALA A 87 -7.50 1.52 -2.10
CA ALA A 87 -6.63 1.48 -3.27
C ALA A 87 -5.59 0.35 -3.12
N CYS A 88 -5.32 -0.35 -4.23
CA CYS A 88 -4.49 -1.56 -4.26
C CYS A 88 -3.07 -1.25 -4.75
N PHE A 89 -2.08 -1.74 -4.03
CA PHE A 89 -0.67 -1.49 -4.29
C PHE A 89 0.17 -2.76 -4.16
N ARG A 90 1.39 -2.69 -4.68
CA ARG A 90 2.47 -3.62 -4.37
C ARG A 90 3.66 -2.86 -3.80
N ALA A 91 4.22 -3.36 -2.70
CA ALA A 91 5.53 -2.97 -2.20
C ALA A 91 6.56 -4.04 -2.58
N ARG A 92 7.66 -3.65 -3.21
CA ARG A 92 8.76 -4.55 -3.58
C ARG A 92 10.08 -4.02 -3.04
N ASN A 93 10.82 -4.84 -2.31
CA ASN A 93 12.19 -4.52 -1.92
C ASN A 93 13.10 -4.57 -3.16
N PRO A 94 13.79 -3.48 -3.53
CA PRO A 94 14.60 -3.42 -4.75
C PRO A 94 15.88 -4.26 -4.67
N ARG A 95 16.33 -4.64 -3.46
CA ARG A 95 17.54 -5.45 -3.24
C ARG A 95 17.25 -6.95 -3.32
N THR A 96 16.15 -7.40 -2.72
CA THR A 96 15.81 -8.83 -2.62
C THR A 96 14.78 -9.28 -3.66
N ASN A 97 14.10 -8.33 -4.32
CA ASN A 97 12.92 -8.56 -5.17
C ASN A 97 11.72 -9.23 -4.46
N LEU A 98 11.78 -9.39 -3.14
CA LEU A 98 10.63 -9.82 -2.34
C LEU A 98 9.54 -8.73 -2.38
N TRP A 99 8.29 -9.15 -2.38
CA TRP A 99 7.16 -8.23 -2.49
C TRP A 99 5.92 -8.75 -1.76
N PHE A 100 5.01 -7.83 -1.43
CA PHE A 100 3.64 -8.13 -1.04
C PHE A 100 2.67 -7.11 -1.65
N ASN A 101 1.42 -7.53 -1.82
CA ASN A 101 0.33 -6.64 -2.19
C ASN A 101 -0.36 -6.13 -0.93
N PHE A 102 -0.88 -4.91 -0.98
CA PHE A 102 -1.65 -4.34 0.12
C PHE A 102 -2.75 -3.41 -0.37
N ILE A 103 -3.75 -3.20 0.49
CA ILE A 103 -4.70 -2.09 0.34
C ILE A 103 -4.38 -0.98 1.33
N ALA A 104 -4.55 0.26 0.90
CA ALA A 104 -4.42 1.41 1.78
C ALA A 104 -5.70 1.61 2.60
N ILE A 105 -5.58 1.61 3.93
CA ILE A 105 -6.72 1.77 4.85
C ILE A 105 -6.59 2.98 5.79
N ASP A 106 -5.43 3.64 5.78
CA ASP A 106 -5.13 4.69 6.74
C ASP A 106 -4.07 5.67 6.23
N VAL A 107 -3.92 6.80 6.94
CA VAL A 107 -2.97 7.87 6.59
C VAL A 107 -1.56 7.49 7.02
N ALA A 108 -0.60 7.56 6.10
CA ALA A 108 0.82 7.62 6.43
C ALA A 108 1.34 9.03 6.18
N SER A 109 1.72 9.76 7.22
CA SER A 109 2.29 11.11 7.10
C SER A 109 3.61 11.24 7.88
N ASP A 110 4.73 11.32 7.17
CA ASP A 110 6.03 11.65 7.78
C ASP A 110 6.95 12.47 6.86
N GLY A 111 6.40 13.10 5.81
CA GLY A 111 7.15 13.96 4.89
C GLY A 111 8.02 13.22 3.86
N VAL A 112 8.11 11.89 3.95
CA VAL A 112 8.70 10.99 2.95
C VAL A 112 7.60 10.11 2.34
N GLU A 113 7.85 9.54 1.17
CA GLU A 113 6.99 8.50 0.60
C GLU A 113 7.02 7.27 1.54
N THR A 114 5.99 7.09 2.38
CA THR A 114 5.98 6.07 3.45
C THR A 114 4.77 5.15 3.38
N VAL A 115 5.02 3.88 3.68
CA VAL A 115 4.03 2.83 3.91
C VAL A 115 4.23 2.27 5.33
N VAL A 116 3.16 2.17 6.11
CA VAL A 116 3.19 1.52 7.43
C VAL A 116 2.29 0.30 7.37
N ALA A 117 2.88 -0.89 7.42
CA ALA A 117 2.16 -2.16 7.34
C ALA A 117 2.32 -2.95 8.65
N SER A 118 1.84 -4.19 8.67
CA SER A 118 2.04 -5.06 9.83
C SER A 118 3.51 -5.55 9.93
N PRO A 119 3.96 -6.02 11.11
CA PRO A 119 5.26 -6.68 11.25
C PRO A 119 5.45 -7.87 10.30
N GLU A 120 4.39 -8.66 10.04
CA GLU A 120 4.45 -9.81 9.14
C GLU A 120 4.66 -9.36 7.68
N ALA A 121 3.99 -8.29 7.27
CA ALA A 121 4.19 -7.66 5.96
C ALA A 121 5.62 -7.13 5.81
N PHE A 122 6.12 -6.43 6.82
CA PHE A 122 7.49 -5.92 6.86
C PHE A 122 8.52 -7.05 6.74
N SER A 123 8.42 -8.07 7.60
CA SER A 123 9.36 -9.19 7.62
C SER A 123 9.33 -9.99 6.32
N SER A 124 8.20 -10.07 5.61
CA SER A 124 8.09 -10.75 4.31
C SER A 124 8.95 -10.16 3.20
N VAL A 125 9.36 -8.88 3.33
CA VAL A 125 10.21 -8.18 2.34
C VAL A 125 11.52 -7.67 2.94
N SER A 126 11.70 -7.82 4.25
CA SER A 126 12.93 -7.51 4.96
C SER A 126 14.07 -8.43 4.50
N PRO A 127 15.29 -7.91 4.26
CA PRO A 127 16.46 -8.74 3.97
C PRO A 127 16.78 -9.75 5.08
N SER A 128 16.59 -9.40 6.35
CA SER A 128 16.80 -10.33 7.47
C SER A 128 15.66 -11.33 7.65
N GLY A 129 14.50 -11.10 7.02
CA GLY A 129 13.26 -11.83 7.31
C GLY A 129 12.68 -11.51 8.70
N THR A 130 13.13 -10.43 9.34
CA THR A 130 12.70 -9.99 10.67
C THR A 130 12.27 -8.51 10.65
N THR A 131 12.07 -7.89 11.81
CA THR A 131 11.79 -6.45 11.95
C THR A 131 13.02 -5.63 12.35
N SER A 132 14.20 -6.26 12.43
CA SER A 132 15.44 -5.67 12.99
C SER A 132 15.92 -4.41 12.27
N GLU A 133 15.61 -4.25 10.98
CA GLU A 133 16.00 -3.08 10.19
C GLU A 133 15.25 -1.82 10.61
N GLY A 134 14.07 -1.94 11.23
CA GLY A 134 13.18 -0.83 11.59
C GLY A 134 12.51 -0.14 10.39
N VAL A 135 13.26 0.08 9.32
CA VAL A 135 12.84 0.68 8.06
C VAL A 135 13.44 -0.09 6.89
N VAL A 136 12.64 -0.39 5.87
CA VAL A 136 13.11 -1.03 4.62
C VAL A 136 12.76 -0.14 3.43
N GLU A 137 13.66 -0.04 2.46
CA GLU A 137 13.37 0.62 1.19
C GLU A 137 12.49 -0.26 0.30
N VAL A 138 11.43 0.31 -0.27
CA VAL A 138 10.54 -0.39 -1.21
C VAL A 138 10.17 0.49 -2.40
N TYR A 139 9.94 -0.15 -3.54
CA TYR A 139 9.28 0.46 -4.69
C TYR A 139 7.79 0.16 -4.64
N ILE A 140 6.98 1.21 -4.75
CA ILE A 140 5.53 1.12 -4.74
C ILE A 140 5.00 1.10 -6.16
N THR A 141 4.15 0.12 -6.47
CA THR A 141 3.38 0.06 -7.71
C THR A 141 1.90 0.25 -7.36
N TYR A 142 1.25 1.27 -7.96
CA TYR A 142 -0.19 1.47 -7.82
C TYR A 142 -0.95 0.69 -8.91
N TYR A 143 -1.92 -0.12 -8.51
CA TYR A 143 -2.76 -0.91 -9.41
C TYR A 143 -4.11 -0.23 -9.67
N GLN A 144 -4.09 0.98 -10.23
CA GLN A 144 -5.30 1.78 -10.47
C GLN A 144 -6.39 1.00 -11.23
N ASP A 145 -6.02 0.29 -12.29
CA ASP A 145 -6.96 -0.46 -13.15
C ASP A 145 -6.91 -1.98 -12.89
N GLN A 146 -6.25 -2.41 -11.81
CA GLN A 146 -6.15 -3.83 -11.46
C GLN A 146 -6.49 -4.10 -9.98
N PRO A 147 -7.67 -3.67 -9.49
CA PRO A 147 -8.06 -3.91 -8.11
C PRO A 147 -8.12 -5.41 -7.76
N GLN A 148 -8.34 -6.28 -8.75
CA GLN A 148 -8.28 -7.74 -8.59
C GLN A 148 -6.92 -8.25 -8.12
N ASN A 149 -5.84 -7.46 -8.13
CA ASN A 149 -4.57 -7.89 -7.54
C ASN A 149 -4.62 -7.93 -6.01
N CYS A 150 -5.59 -7.24 -5.39
CA CYS A 150 -5.81 -7.22 -3.95
C CYS A 150 -7.17 -7.80 -3.52
N TRP A 151 -8.23 -7.47 -4.26
CA TRP A 151 -9.60 -7.82 -3.91
C TRP A 151 -10.01 -9.18 -4.52
N LEU A 152 -10.89 -9.91 -3.83
CA LEU A 152 -11.56 -11.11 -4.34
C LEU A 152 -12.64 -10.77 -5.37
#